data_AF-A0A0F5MSP5-F1
#
_entry.id   AF-A0A0F5MSP5-F1
#
_cell.length_a   1.000
_cell.length_b   1.000
_cell.length_c   1.000
_cell.angle_alpha   90.00
_cell.angle_beta   90.00
_cell.angle_gamma   90.00
#
_symmetry.space_group_name_H-M   'P 1'
#
loop_
_entity.id
_entity.type
_entity.pdbx_description
1 polymer ?
#
loop_
_entity_poly.entity_id
_entity_poly.type
_entity_poly.pdbx_seq_one_letter_code
_entity_poly.pdbx_strand_id
1 'polypeptide(L)'
;MDDRRRCAREGCDKLVNPRQDRAITHCQLLCRLVDDQITEAQRVCEYLGSHGDLYAAAVAVADALTEYSNLDYSALHTARDAGLSAHQYRQVKSGQLT
;
A
#
# COMPACT_ATOMS: atom_id res chain seq x y z
N MET A 1 2.55 18.00 -18.16
CA MET A 1 1.82 17.87 -16.87
C MET A 1 1.78 16.41 -16.52
N ASP A 2 2.10 16.07 -15.27
CA ASP A 2 2.08 14.70 -14.79
C ASP A 2 0.62 14.27 -14.57
N ASP A 3 0.05 13.52 -15.51
CA ASP A 3 -1.36 13.05 -15.48
C ASP A 3 -1.56 11.85 -14.54
N ARG A 4 -0.63 11.64 -13.62
CA ARG A 4 -0.68 10.54 -12.66
C ARG A 4 -1.56 10.91 -11.48
N ARG A 5 -2.59 10.10 -11.25
CA ARG A 5 -3.47 10.21 -10.07
C ARG A 5 -2.76 9.66 -8.84
N ARG A 6 -3.02 10.27 -7.68
CA ARG A 6 -2.64 9.69 -6.39
C ARG A 6 -3.45 8.42 -6.12
N CYS A 7 -2.89 7.52 -5.34
CA CYS A 7 -3.59 6.35 -4.82
C CYS A 7 -4.83 6.78 -4.04
N ALA A 8 -5.96 6.10 -4.25
CA ALA A 8 -7.22 6.40 -3.57
C ALA A 8 -7.21 6.07 -2.07
N ARG A 9 -6.43 5.07 -1.65
CA ARG A 9 -6.29 4.74 -0.23
C ARG A 9 -5.69 5.91 0.54
N GLU A 10 -6.36 6.30 1.61
CA GLU A 10 -5.89 7.31 2.56
C GLU A 10 -4.47 6.98 3.09
N GLY A 11 -3.67 8.03 3.32
CA GLY A 11 -2.28 7.91 3.77
C GLY A 11 -1.27 7.37 2.74
N CYS A 12 -1.69 7.05 1.50
CA CYS A 12 -0.78 6.62 0.45
C CYS A 12 -0.41 7.76 -0.51
N ASP A 13 0.83 8.25 -0.45
CA ASP A 13 1.33 9.30 -1.37
C ASP A 13 1.83 8.77 -2.73
N LYS A 14 1.71 7.46 -2.98
CA LYS A 14 2.17 6.86 -4.23
C LYS A 14 1.23 7.20 -5.39
N LEU A 15 1.83 7.36 -6.57
CA LEU A 15 1.11 7.58 -7.82
C LEU A 15 0.63 6.26 -8.42
N VAL A 16 -0.59 6.25 -8.95
CA VAL A 16 -1.13 5.15 -9.75
C VAL A 16 -0.41 5.13 -11.09
N ASN A 17 -0.04 3.94 -11.55
CA ASN A 17 0.62 3.79 -12.84
C ASN A 17 -0.35 4.21 -13.96
N PRO A 18 -0.03 5.24 -14.77
CA PRO A 18 -0.95 5.77 -15.79
C PRO A 18 -1.15 4.80 -16.96
N ARG A 19 -0.31 3.76 -17.08
CA ARG A 19 -0.45 2.70 -18.09
C ARG A 19 -1.43 1.60 -17.68
N GLN A 20 -1.91 1.63 -16.43
CA GLN A 20 -2.94 0.72 -15.97
C GLN A 20 -4.33 1.25 -16.35
N ASP A 21 -5.32 0.36 -16.35
CA ASP A 21 -6.72 0.71 -16.58
C ASP A 21 -7.12 1.94 -15.74
N ARG A 22 -7.83 2.90 -16.34
CA ARG A 22 -8.32 4.10 -15.65
C ARG A 22 -9.26 3.76 -14.48
N ALA A 23 -9.90 2.59 -14.52
CA ALA A 23 -10.71 2.06 -13.42
C ALA A 23 -9.85 1.70 -12.19
N ILE A 24 -8.54 1.49 -12.33
CA ILE A 24 -7.65 1.26 -11.20
C ILE A 24 -7.40 2.58 -10.48
N THR A 25 -7.77 2.61 -9.21
CA THR A 25 -7.66 3.78 -8.31
C THR A 25 -6.56 3.61 -7.26
N HIS A 26 -6.08 2.38 -7.04
CA HIS A 26 -5.04 2.06 -6.06
C HIS A 26 -3.70 1.78 -6.74
N CYS A 27 -2.60 2.24 -6.13
CA CYS A 27 -1.26 2.04 -6.71
C CYS A 27 -0.76 0.58 -6.68
N GLN A 28 -1.34 -0.25 -5.82
CA GLN A 28 -1.01 -1.67 -5.65
C GLN A 28 -2.19 -2.43 -5.04
N LEU A 29 -2.24 -3.75 -5.25
CA LEU A 29 -3.28 -4.64 -4.73
C LEU A 29 -3.43 -4.52 -3.21
N LEU A 30 -2.32 -4.42 -2.49
CA LEU A 30 -2.32 -4.27 -1.04
C LEU A 30 -3.06 -3.00 -0.59
N CYS A 31 -2.91 -1.88 -1.32
CA CYS A 31 -3.61 -0.64 -0.98
C CYS A 31 -5.12 -0.78 -1.15
N ARG A 32 -5.57 -1.51 -2.17
CA ARG A 32 -6.99 -1.81 -2.36
C ARG A 32 -7.52 -2.69 -1.22
N LEU A 33 -6.82 -3.78 -0.90
CA LEU A 33 -7.23 -4.70 0.15
C LEU A 33 -7.36 -4.01 1.51
N VAL A 34 -6.40 -3.15 1.85
CA VAL A 34 -6.44 -2.37 3.10
C VAL A 34 -7.64 -1.42 3.15
N ASP A 35 -7.91 -0.71 2.05
CA ASP A 35 -9.03 0.23 1.91
C ASP A 35 -10.39 -0.48 2.05
N ASP A 36 -10.51 -1.66 1.43
CA ASP A 36 -11.68 -2.53 1.52
C ASP A 36 -11.89 -2.99 2.99
N GLN A 37 -10.83 -3.44 3.67
CA GLN A 37 -10.92 -3.91 5.07
C GLN A 37 -11.28 -2.81 6.06
N ILE A 38 -10.77 -1.58 5.90
CA ILE A 38 -11.19 -0.45 6.74
C ILE A 38 -12.68 -0.16 6.53
N THR A 39 -13.13 -0.14 5.28
CA THR A 39 -14.53 0.11 4.93
C THR A 39 -15.46 -0.97 5.49
N GLU A 40 -15.07 -2.23 5.39
CA GLU A 40 -15.81 -3.36 5.96
C GLU A 40 -15.86 -3.28 7.50
N ALA A 41 -14.73 -3.00 8.15
CA ALA A 41 -14.67 -2.85 9.60
C ALA A 41 -15.56 -1.71 10.10
N GLN A 42 -15.59 -0.58 9.38
CA GLN A 42 -16.49 0.53 9.68
C GLN A 42 -17.96 0.10 9.61
N ARG A 43 -18.38 -0.52 8.49
CA ARG A 43 -19.76 -0.99 8.30
C ARG A 43 -20.19 -1.99 9.38
N VAL A 44 -19.29 -2.88 9.79
CA VAL A 44 -19.55 -3.84 10.86
C VAL A 44 -19.74 -3.14 12.21
N CYS A 45 -18.87 -2.18 12.55
CA CYS A 45 -19.01 -1.41 13.79
C CYS A 45 -20.30 -0.59 13.81
N GLU A 46 -20.65 0.06 12.70
CA GLU A 46 -21.91 0.80 12.54
C GLU A 46 -23.13 -0.09 12.73
N TYR A 47 -23.11 -1.30 12.13
CA TYR A 47 -24.23 -2.24 12.22
C TYR A 47 -24.42 -2.81 13.63
N LEU A 48 -23.32 -3.16 14.31
CA LEU A 48 -23.36 -3.78 15.64
C LEU A 48 -23.56 -2.77 16.76
N GLY A 49 -23.46 -1.47 16.48
CA GLY A 49 -23.45 -0.43 17.51
C GLY A 49 -22.27 -0.57 18.49
N SER A 50 -21.24 -1.34 18.12
CA SER A 50 -20.07 -1.61 18.95
C SER A 50 -18.98 -0.56 18.72
N HIS A 51 -18.33 -0.17 19.82
CA HIS A 51 -17.34 0.89 19.80
C HIS A 51 -16.00 0.37 19.28
N GLY A 52 -15.68 0.72 18.03
CA GLY A 52 -14.36 1.17 17.60
C GLY A 52 -13.21 0.16 17.52
N ASP A 53 -13.16 -0.92 18.31
CA ASP A 53 -11.95 -1.73 18.45
C ASP A 53 -11.57 -2.45 17.14
N LEU A 54 -12.54 -3.00 16.42
CA LEU A 54 -12.30 -3.65 15.12
C LEU A 54 -11.86 -2.63 14.06
N TYR A 55 -12.52 -1.47 14.01
CA TYR A 55 -12.16 -0.39 13.10
C TYR A 55 -10.77 0.17 13.41
N ALA A 56 -10.47 0.44 14.69
CA ALA A 56 -9.18 0.91 15.14
C ALA A 56 -8.06 -0.11 14.83
N ALA A 57 -8.32 -1.40 15.01
CA ALA A 57 -7.38 -2.45 14.61
C ALA A 57 -7.15 -2.46 13.09
N ALA A 58 -8.21 -2.31 12.29
CA ALA A 58 -8.09 -2.23 10.83
C ALA A 58 -7.27 -1.01 10.39
N VAL A 59 -7.50 0.16 11.01
CA VAL A 59 -6.72 1.39 10.76
C VAL A 59 -5.26 1.21 11.19
N ALA A 60 -4.99 0.63 12.36
CA ALA A 60 -3.62 0.39 12.81
C ALA A 60 -2.84 -0.54 11.87
N VAL A 61 -3.48 -1.59 11.34
CA VAL A 61 -2.89 -2.46 10.31
C VAL A 61 -2.65 -1.68 9.02
N ALA A 62 -3.60 -0.82 8.62
CA ALA A 62 -3.46 0.02 7.43
C ALA A 62 -2.25 0.95 7.52
N ASP A 63 -2.05 1.59 8.67
CA ASP A 63 -0.93 2.47 8.94
C ASP A 63 0.41 1.72 8.90
N ALA A 64 0.51 0.58 9.59
CA ALA A 64 1.71 -0.25 9.57
C ALA A 64 2.08 -0.71 8.15
N LEU A 65 1.09 -1.12 7.35
CA LEU A 65 1.31 -1.51 5.95
C LEU A 65 1.69 -0.32 5.05
N THR A 66 1.19 0.88 5.35
CA THR A 66 1.64 2.14 4.71
C THR A 66 3.11 2.37 4.97
N GLU A 67 3.50 2.36 6.24
CA GLU A 67 4.86 2.61 6.67
C GLU A 67 5.82 1.60 6.05
N TYR A 68 5.52 0.31 6.16
CA TYR A 68 6.28 -0.75 5.50
C TYR A 68 6.40 -0.53 3.99
N SER A 69 5.31 -0.18 3.31
CA SER A 69 5.32 0.08 1.86
C SER A 69 6.20 1.27 1.47
N ASN A 70 6.27 2.30 2.32
CA ASN A 70 7.11 3.47 2.10
C ASN A 70 8.59 3.13 2.33
N LEU A 71 8.88 2.38 3.39
CA LEU A 71 10.23 1.88 3.68
C LEU A 71 10.74 0.96 2.57
N ASP A 72 9.94 0.01 2.10
CA ASP A 72 10.32 -0.89 0.99
C ASP A 72 10.57 -0.12 -0.32
N TYR A 73 9.80 0.95 -0.57
CA TYR A 73 10.02 1.80 -1.73
C TYR A 73 11.32 2.62 -1.61
N SER A 74 11.61 3.16 -0.43
CA SER A 74 12.87 3.85 -0.16
C SER A 74 14.06 2.89 -0.30
N ALA A 75 13.97 1.68 0.25
CA ALA A 75 14.99 0.65 0.14
C ALA A 75 15.21 0.21 -1.33
N LEU A 76 14.15 0.09 -2.13
CA LEU A 76 14.28 -0.17 -3.57
C LEU A 76 15.05 0.94 -4.31
N HIS A 77 14.82 2.21 -3.95
CA HIS A 77 15.58 3.32 -4.54
C HIS A 77 17.05 3.27 -4.12
N THR A 78 17.35 3.04 -2.84
CA THR A 78 18.73 2.85 -2.37
C THR A 78 19.41 1.67 -3.07
N ALA A 79 18.70 0.56 -3.28
CA ALA A 79 19.23 -0.59 -4.01
C ALA A 79 19.54 -0.24 -5.48
N ARG A 80 18.69 0.56 -6.13
CA ARG A 80 18.94 1.05 -7.49
C ARG A 80 20.15 1.96 -7.56
N ASP A 81 20.31 2.86 -6.59
CA ASP A 81 21.49 3.72 -6.50
C ASP A 81 22.78 2.91 -6.29
N ALA A 82 22.67 1.74 -5.64
CA ALA A 82 23.73 0.75 -5.50
C ALA A 82 23.90 -0.18 -6.74
N GLY A 83 23.17 0.05 -7.83
CA GLY A 83 23.30 -0.70 -9.08
C GLY A 83 22.43 -1.97 -9.19
N LEU A 84 21.58 -2.25 -8.20
CA LEU A 84 20.66 -3.39 -8.28
C LEU A 84 19.43 -3.06 -9.13
N SER A 85 19.09 -3.97 -10.03
CA SER A 85 17.79 -3.95 -10.68
C SER A 85 16.66 -4.29 -9.70
N ALA A 86 15.42 -3.90 -10.03
CA ALA A 86 14.24 -4.30 -9.26
C ALA A 86 14.04 -5.83 -9.20
N HIS A 87 14.57 -6.58 -10.16
CA HIS A 87 14.58 -8.04 -10.12
C HIS A 87 15.55 -8.56 -9.06
N GLN A 88 16.79 -8.06 -9.05
CA GLN A 88 17.78 -8.42 -8.04
C GLN A 88 17.34 -8.01 -6.63
N TYR A 89 16.73 -6.83 -6.47
CA TYR A 89 16.13 -6.45 -5.19
C TYR A 89 15.06 -7.44 -4.72
N ARG A 90 14.23 -7.97 -5.63
CA ARG A 90 13.27 -9.04 -5.29
C ARG A 90 13.96 -10.34 -4.89
N GLN A 91 15.10 -10.68 -5.51
CA GLN A 91 15.91 -11.83 -5.11
C GLN A 91 16.53 -11.64 -3.73
N VAL A 92 16.92 -10.43 -3.36
CA VAL A 92 17.34 -10.11 -1.98
C VAL A 92 16.20 -10.35 -1.00
N LYS A 93 15.00 -9.83 -1.30
CA LYS A 93 13.82 -10.01 -0.45
C LYS A 93 13.40 -11.48 -0.29
N SER A 94 13.61 -12.30 -1.32
CA SER A 94 13.31 -13.74 -1.28
C SER A 94 14.45 -14.59 -0.72
N GLY A 95 15.59 -14.00 -0.35
CA GLY A 95 16.79 -14.71 0.12
C GLY A 95 17.55 -15.47 -0.97
N GLN A 96 17.25 -15.21 -2.24
CA GLN A 96 17.91 -15.83 -3.40
C GLN A 96 19.20 -15.10 -3.82
N LEU A 97 19.39 -13.87 -3.36
CA LEU A 97 20.58 -13.07 -3.54
C LEU A 97 20.97 -12.49 -2.17
N THR A 98 22.23 -12.65 -1.76
CA THR A 98 22.76 -12.16 -0.47
C THR A 98 23.86 -11.14 -0.68
#